data_AF-A0A3M1MQN5-F1
#
_entry.id   AF-A0A3M1MQN5-F1
#
_cell.length_a   1.000
_cell.length_b   1.000
_cell.length_c   1.000
_cell.angle_alpha   90.00
_cell.angle_beta   90.00
_cell.angle_gamma   90.00
#
_symmetry.space_group_name_H-M   'P 1'
#
loop_
_entity.id
_entity.type
_entity.pdbx_description
1 polymer ?
#
loop_
_entity_poly.entity_id
_entity_poly.type
_entity_poly.pdbx_seq_one_letter_code
_entity_poly.pdbx_strand_id
1 'polypeptide(L)'
;MADFNAILRQFGLGQVRATFVARADALEPGAAAFPAQEVEEGAALGGFAGRTSWLGTPVFSEVELDGFLLSTVVITVEQEKRIVTTAVNGRPGTIKEYFADGDYRVTLQGAIIAEGSKQYPAEQVRDLHDILRKAVALPAVSDFLRLFDIYKLVVQRYQFPQNEGFTNVQFYQIDCLSDTDESLVIDA
;
A
#
# COMPACT_ATOMS: atom_id res chain seq x y z
N MET A 1 0.27 72.29 -12.96
CA MET A 1 -0.08 71.08 -12.19
C MET A 1 -1.56 71.18 -11.87
N ALA A 2 -2.38 70.24 -12.35
CA ALA A 2 -3.83 70.28 -12.11
C ALA A 2 -4.13 70.08 -10.62
N ASP A 3 -4.98 70.95 -10.08
CA ASP A 3 -5.28 71.06 -8.66
C ASP A 3 -6.10 69.85 -8.18
N PHE A 4 -5.52 69.02 -7.30
CA PHE A 4 -6.09 67.74 -6.85
C PHE A 4 -7.48 67.91 -6.18
N ASN A 5 -7.72 69.08 -5.58
CA ASN A 5 -9.02 69.44 -5.00
C ASN A 5 -10.13 69.67 -6.03
N ALA A 6 -9.79 70.01 -7.28
CA ALA A 6 -10.77 70.17 -8.35
C ALA A 6 -11.30 68.80 -8.84
N ILE A 7 -10.43 67.80 -8.91
CA ILE A 7 -10.78 66.43 -9.34
C ILE A 7 -11.70 65.77 -8.31
N LEU A 8 -11.44 65.94 -7.01
CA LEU A 8 -12.25 65.35 -5.94
C LEU A 8 -13.68 65.93 -5.86
N ARG A 9 -13.87 67.20 -6.25
CA ARG A 9 -15.21 67.80 -6.34
C ARG A 9 -16.00 67.31 -7.56
N GLN A 10 -15.33 67.06 -8.69
CA GLN A 10 -15.99 66.56 -9.90
C GLN A 10 -16.58 65.15 -9.73
N PHE A 11 -15.99 64.32 -8.87
CA PHE A 11 -16.51 62.99 -8.53
C PHE A 11 -17.39 62.97 -7.26
N GLY A 12 -17.72 64.13 -6.67
CA GLY A 12 -18.62 64.20 -5.51
C GLY A 12 -18.08 63.59 -4.21
N LEU A 13 -16.77 63.29 -4.13
CA LEU A 13 -16.16 62.51 -3.04
C LEU A 13 -15.52 63.38 -1.94
N GLY A 14 -15.84 64.67 -1.87
CA GLY A 14 -15.25 65.63 -0.93
C GLY A 14 -15.53 65.40 0.57
N GLN A 15 -16.27 64.35 0.94
CA GLN A 15 -16.68 64.05 2.33
C GLN A 15 -16.07 62.74 2.88
N VAL A 16 -15.35 61.96 2.07
CA VAL A 16 -14.82 60.66 2.53
C VAL A 16 -13.46 60.87 3.20
N ARG A 17 -13.43 60.90 4.53
CA ARG A 17 -12.19 60.79 5.30
C ARG A 17 -11.71 59.34 5.28
N ALA A 18 -10.49 59.11 4.83
CA ALA A 18 -9.88 57.78 4.89
C ALA A 18 -9.57 57.42 6.36
N THR A 19 -10.36 56.50 6.92
CA THR A 19 -10.09 55.93 8.25
C THR A 19 -9.24 54.68 8.05
N PHE A 20 -7.95 54.77 8.37
CA PHE A 20 -7.09 53.60 8.47
C PHE A 20 -7.36 52.90 9.81
N VAL A 21 -8.06 51.77 9.77
CA VAL A 21 -8.25 50.93 10.95
C VAL A 21 -7.04 50.01 11.08
N ALA A 22 -6.07 50.42 11.91
CA ALA A 22 -5.06 49.50 12.42
C ALA A 22 -5.73 48.65 13.52
N ARG A 23 -6.19 47.44 13.17
CA ARG A 23 -6.77 46.51 14.15
C ARG A 23 -5.65 45.83 14.92
N ALA A 24 -5.12 46.53 15.91
CA ALA A 24 -4.24 46.00 16.94
C ALA A 24 -5.04 45.88 18.23
N ASP A 25 -5.92 44.88 18.30
CA ASP A 25 -6.41 44.37 19.58
C ASP A 25 -5.88 42.95 19.68
N ALA A 26 -5.06 42.74 20.72
CA ALA A 26 -4.52 41.45 21.08
C ALA A 26 -5.66 40.41 21.13
N LEU A 27 -5.63 39.44 20.21
CA LEU A 27 -6.31 38.18 20.46
C LEU A 27 -5.56 37.54 21.62
N GLU A 28 -6.11 37.67 22.82
CA GLU A 28 -5.90 36.68 23.87
C GLU A 28 -6.00 35.31 23.18
N PRO A 29 -5.01 34.40 23.31
CA PRO A 29 -5.14 33.06 22.79
C PRO A 29 -6.29 32.46 23.56
N GLY A 30 -7.49 32.57 22.98
CA GLY A 30 -8.66 31.95 23.52
C GLY A 30 -8.26 30.52 23.72
N ALA A 31 -8.33 30.06 24.97
CA ALA A 31 -8.40 28.65 25.26
C ALA A 31 -9.69 28.13 24.62
N ALA A 32 -9.70 28.05 23.30
CA ALA A 32 -10.38 27.00 22.61
C ALA A 32 -9.70 25.75 23.15
N ALA A 33 -10.21 25.26 24.27
CA ALA A 33 -10.25 23.84 24.50
C ALA A 33 -10.92 23.30 23.24
N PHE A 34 -10.07 22.92 22.27
CA PHE A 34 -10.50 21.98 21.27
C PHE A 34 -11.17 20.88 22.09
N PRO A 35 -12.47 20.62 21.90
CA PRO A 35 -13.07 19.48 22.58
C PRO A 35 -12.11 18.34 22.32
N ALA A 36 -11.69 17.63 23.38
CA ALA A 36 -10.88 16.44 23.19
C ALA A 36 -11.59 15.69 22.07
N GLN A 37 -10.96 15.61 20.90
CA GLN A 37 -11.46 14.72 19.88
C GLN A 37 -11.30 13.39 20.57
N GLU A 38 -12.41 12.88 21.11
CA GLU A 38 -12.64 11.46 21.07
C GLU A 38 -12.35 11.12 19.62
N VAL A 39 -11.13 10.65 19.40
CA VAL A 39 -10.85 9.85 18.25
C VAL A 39 -11.78 8.68 18.51
N GLU A 40 -13.00 8.76 17.98
CA GLU A 40 -13.74 7.55 17.73
C GLU A 40 -12.74 6.72 16.94
N GLU A 41 -12.22 5.65 17.57
CA GLU A 41 -11.44 4.63 16.89
C GLU A 41 -12.24 4.34 15.64
N GLY A 42 -11.73 4.87 14.51
CA GLY A 42 -12.55 5.10 13.34
C GLY A 42 -13.30 3.82 13.06
N ALA A 43 -14.63 3.92 13.09
CA ALA A 43 -15.58 2.83 12.92
C ALA A 43 -14.93 1.73 12.09
N ALA A 44 -14.61 0.61 12.76
CA ALA A 44 -13.83 -0.49 12.24
C ALA A 44 -14.07 -0.63 10.73
N LEU A 45 -13.12 -0.14 9.92
CA LEU A 45 -13.01 -0.54 8.53
C LEU A 45 -12.97 -2.06 8.61
N GLY A 46 -14.06 -2.71 8.17
CA GLY A 46 -14.43 -4.09 8.48
C GLY A 46 -13.21 -4.94 8.84
N GLY A 47 -13.13 -5.31 10.12
CA GLY A 47 -11.90 -5.71 10.82
C GLY A 47 -10.83 -6.40 9.98
N PHE A 48 -9.82 -5.63 9.57
CA PHE A 48 -8.50 -6.14 9.20
C PHE A 48 -7.54 -6.07 10.40
N ALA A 49 -8.07 -6.30 11.60
CA ALA A 49 -7.36 -6.23 12.87
C ALA A 49 -7.16 -7.65 13.39
N GLY A 50 -6.20 -8.38 12.81
CA GLY A 50 -5.82 -9.70 13.30
C GLY A 50 -4.50 -9.69 14.06
N ARG A 51 -3.49 -9.01 13.52
CA ARG A 51 -2.09 -9.26 13.90
C ARG A 51 -1.33 -7.96 14.15
N THR A 52 -0.82 -7.81 15.36
CA THR A 52 0.04 -6.70 15.76
C THR A 52 1.49 -7.11 15.60
N SER A 53 2.31 -6.21 15.08
CA SER A 53 3.76 -6.35 15.20
C SER A 53 4.17 -6.41 16.67
N TRP A 54 5.42 -6.83 16.91
CA TRP A 54 6.04 -6.78 18.23
C TRP A 54 5.89 -5.43 18.94
N LEU A 55 5.80 -4.32 18.18
CA LEU A 55 5.65 -2.96 18.72
C LEU A 55 4.18 -2.58 19.01
N GLY A 56 3.23 -3.52 18.95
CA GLY A 56 1.80 -3.27 19.16
C GLY A 56 1.14 -2.47 18.04
N THR A 57 1.87 -2.20 16.95
CA THR A 57 1.35 -1.51 15.77
C THR A 57 0.69 -2.53 14.84
N PRO A 58 -0.53 -2.29 14.33
CA PRO A 58 -1.15 -3.16 13.33
C PRO A 58 -0.30 -3.18 12.06
N VAL A 59 0.02 -4.37 11.56
CA VAL A 59 0.88 -4.53 10.39
C VAL A 59 0.18 -5.40 9.35
N PHE A 60 0.06 -4.87 8.13
CA PHE A 60 -0.51 -5.57 6.97
C PHE A 60 0.48 -6.50 6.26
N SER A 61 1.74 -6.46 6.69
CA SER A 61 2.89 -7.13 6.06
C SER A 61 3.12 -8.57 6.50
N GLU A 62 2.18 -9.16 7.25
CA GLU A 62 2.31 -10.54 7.70
C GLU A 62 1.69 -11.52 6.69
N VAL A 63 2.43 -12.58 6.40
CA VAL A 63 1.99 -13.64 5.49
C VAL A 63 2.22 -14.98 6.16
N GLU A 64 1.20 -15.82 6.19
CA GLU A 64 1.32 -17.21 6.57
C GLU A 64 1.33 -18.07 5.30
N LEU A 65 2.42 -18.80 5.08
CA LEU A 65 2.56 -19.74 3.96
C LEU A 65 2.58 -21.16 4.50
N ASP A 66 1.54 -21.95 4.20
CA ASP A 66 1.45 -23.36 4.61
C ASP A 66 1.72 -23.58 6.13
N GLY A 67 1.25 -22.65 6.97
CA GLY A 67 1.44 -22.67 8.42
C GLY A 67 2.74 -22.03 8.93
N PHE A 68 3.62 -21.55 8.04
CA PHE A 68 4.83 -20.80 8.42
C PHE A 68 4.57 -19.30 8.41
N LEU A 69 4.80 -18.67 9.56
CA LEU A 69 4.55 -17.25 9.78
C LEU A 69 5.72 -16.39 9.31
N LEU A 70 5.47 -15.46 8.40
CA LEU A 70 6.42 -14.46 7.96
C LEU A 70 5.99 -13.08 8.50
N SER A 71 6.61 -12.66 9.60
CA SER A 71 6.21 -11.49 10.40
C SER A 71 6.65 -10.13 9.83
N THR A 72 7.51 -10.08 8.81
CA THR A 72 7.95 -8.83 8.19
C THR A 72 8.21 -9.03 6.70
N VAL A 73 7.14 -9.02 5.91
CA VAL A 73 7.19 -9.22 4.45
C VAL A 73 6.62 -8.01 3.72
N VAL A 74 7.40 -7.50 2.79
CA VAL A 74 6.90 -6.61 1.75
C VAL A 74 6.33 -7.47 0.64
N ILE A 75 5.05 -7.25 0.34
CA ILE A 75 4.31 -7.97 -0.69
C ILE A 75 4.09 -7.03 -1.86
N THR A 76 4.51 -7.45 -3.05
CA THR A 76 4.20 -6.76 -4.30
C THR A 76 3.28 -7.65 -5.12
N VAL A 77 2.10 -7.12 -5.48
CA VAL A 77 1.13 -7.82 -6.34
C VAL A 77 1.10 -7.11 -7.70
N GLU A 78 1.33 -7.85 -8.77
CA GLU A 78 1.30 -7.37 -10.14
C GLU A 78 0.29 -8.20 -10.94
N GLN A 79 -0.52 -7.54 -11.78
CA GLN A 79 -1.41 -8.22 -12.73
C GLN A 79 -1.21 -7.63 -14.11
N GLU A 80 -0.93 -8.49 -15.09
CA GLU A 80 -0.85 -8.09 -16.49
C GLU A 80 -2.24 -8.21 -17.13
N LYS A 81 -2.72 -7.15 -17.79
CA LYS A 81 -3.95 -7.21 -18.59
C LYS A 81 -3.61 -7.45 -20.04
N ARG A 82 -4.15 -8.51 -20.63
CA ARG A 82 -4.04 -8.82 -22.05
C ARG A 82 -5.16 -8.12 -22.82
N ILE A 83 -4.79 -7.15 -23.64
CA ILE A 83 -5.75 -6.36 -24.43
C ILE A 83 -5.46 -6.53 -25.92
N VAL A 84 -6.42 -7.07 -26.67
CA VAL A 84 -6.33 -7.19 -28.13
C VAL A 84 -6.85 -5.91 -28.76
N THR A 85 -6.02 -5.29 -29.62
CA THR A 85 -6.33 -4.00 -30.24
C THR A 85 -6.18 -4.03 -31.73
N THR A 86 -7.20 -3.57 -32.45
CA THR A 86 -7.18 -3.44 -33.90
C THR A 86 -7.07 -1.98 -34.29
N ALA A 87 -6.08 -1.66 -35.12
CA ALA A 87 -5.92 -0.35 -35.73
C ALA A 87 -6.82 -0.25 -36.97
N VAL A 88 -7.66 0.78 -37.03
CA VAL A 88 -8.53 1.03 -38.18
C VAL A 88 -7.96 2.18 -39.00
N ASN A 89 -7.70 1.92 -40.29
CA ASN A 89 -7.19 2.93 -41.21
C ASN A 89 -8.19 4.09 -41.34
N GLY A 90 -7.69 5.33 -41.33
CA GLY A 90 -8.51 6.52 -41.53
C GLY A 90 -9.20 7.06 -40.28
N ARG A 91 -8.91 6.52 -39.08
CA ARG A 91 -9.37 7.07 -37.80
C ARG A 91 -8.20 7.22 -36.82
N PRO A 92 -8.12 8.31 -36.04
CA PRO A 92 -7.20 8.39 -34.92
C PRO A 92 -7.67 7.45 -33.80
N GLY A 93 -6.85 6.47 -33.46
CA GLY A 93 -7.08 5.53 -32.35
C GLY A 93 -7.11 4.06 -32.76
N THR A 94 -7.23 3.19 -31.76
CA THR A 94 -7.35 1.73 -31.95
C THR A 94 -8.59 1.24 -31.22
N ILE A 95 -9.30 0.29 -31.82
CA ILE A 95 -10.45 -0.37 -31.20
C ILE A 95 -9.91 -1.47 -30.28
N LYS A 96 -10.44 -1.55 -29.05
CA LYS A 96 -10.07 -2.54 -28.04
C LYS A 96 -11.15 -3.62 -28.09
N GLU A 97 -10.80 -4.83 -28.51
CA GLU A 97 -11.80 -5.87 -28.82
C GLU A 97 -11.98 -6.83 -27.65
N TYR A 98 -10.87 -7.25 -27.05
CA TYR A 98 -10.85 -8.20 -25.95
C TYR A 98 -10.01 -7.68 -24.80
N PHE A 99 -10.54 -7.84 -23.59
CA PHE A 99 -9.86 -7.59 -22.33
C PHE A 99 -9.84 -8.92 -21.58
N ALA A 100 -8.66 -9.45 -21.33
CA ALA A 100 -8.46 -10.60 -20.48
C ALA A 100 -7.49 -10.22 -19.38
N ASP A 101 -7.83 -10.61 -18.15
CA ASP A 101 -6.97 -10.43 -17.01
C ASP A 101 -6.03 -11.64 -16.92
N GLY A 102 -4.73 -11.38 -16.80
CA GLY A 102 -3.74 -12.42 -16.55
C GLY A 102 -3.68 -12.78 -15.07
N ASP A 103 -2.83 -13.76 -14.77
CA ASP A 103 -2.60 -14.21 -13.40
C ASP A 103 -1.92 -13.12 -12.57
N TYR A 104 -2.17 -13.14 -11.26
CA TYR A 104 -1.42 -12.28 -10.34
C TYR A 104 -0.03 -12.87 -10.11
N ARG A 105 0.99 -12.06 -10.35
CA ARG A 105 2.34 -12.30 -9.90
C ARG A 105 2.52 -11.67 -8.52
N VAL A 106 2.89 -12.49 -7.55
CA VAL A 106 3.10 -12.04 -6.17
C VAL A 106 4.57 -12.22 -5.82
N THR A 107 5.22 -11.12 -5.45
CA THR A 107 6.61 -11.11 -4.99
C THR A 107 6.64 -10.84 -3.50
N LEU A 108 7.22 -11.76 -2.73
CA LEU A 108 7.40 -11.65 -1.29
C LEU A 108 8.87 -11.36 -1.01
N GLN A 109 9.15 -10.25 -0.32
CA GLN A 109 10.49 -9.86 0.09
C GLN A 109 10.52 -9.66 1.59
N GLY A 110 11.47 -10.30 2.27
CA GLY A 110 11.57 -10.19 3.71
C GLY A 110 12.90 -10.66 4.26
N ALA A 111 12.98 -10.69 5.58
CA ALA A 111 14.13 -11.17 6.30
C ALA A 111 13.69 -12.07 7.47
N ILE A 112 14.40 -13.18 7.64
CA ILE A 112 14.29 -14.02 8.84
C ILE A 112 15.33 -13.51 9.82
N ILE A 113 14.91 -13.16 11.03
CA ILE A 113 15.76 -12.62 12.08
C ILE A 113 15.76 -13.61 13.24
N ALA A 114 16.95 -14.07 13.64
CA ALA A 114 17.10 -14.85 14.87
C ALA A 114 16.96 -13.92 16.08
N GLU A 115 15.87 -14.05 16.84
CA GLU A 115 15.66 -13.28 18.07
C GLU A 115 16.61 -13.77 19.18
N GLY A 116 17.21 -12.83 19.92
CA GLY A 116 17.99 -13.13 21.12
C GLY A 116 19.37 -13.78 20.90
N SER A 117 19.79 -14.05 19.66
CA SER A 117 21.11 -14.62 19.37
C SER A 117 21.81 -13.91 18.20
N LYS A 118 23.14 -13.89 18.23
CA LYS A 118 23.97 -13.45 17.08
C LYS A 118 24.17 -14.57 16.06
N GLN A 119 23.49 -15.70 16.24
CA GLN A 119 23.66 -16.89 15.41
C GLN A 119 22.74 -16.81 14.20
N TYR A 120 23.17 -17.44 13.12
CA TYR A 120 22.38 -17.52 11.89
C TYR A 120 21.16 -18.43 12.10
N PRO A 121 19.95 -18.01 11.67
CA PRO A 121 18.72 -18.79 11.85
C PRO A 121 18.65 -20.00 10.89
N ALA A 122 19.51 -20.98 11.09
CA ALA A 122 19.64 -22.13 10.18
C ALA A 122 18.38 -23.01 10.14
N GLU A 123 17.69 -23.17 11.27
CA GLU A 123 16.48 -24.01 11.36
C GLU A 123 15.32 -23.38 10.61
N GLN A 124 14.99 -22.11 10.89
CA GLN A 124 13.91 -21.38 10.22
C GLN A 124 14.11 -21.27 8.70
N VAL A 125 15.37 -21.12 8.25
CA VAL A 125 15.69 -21.09 6.82
C VAL A 125 15.48 -22.46 6.18
N ARG A 126 15.79 -23.56 6.89
CA ARG A 126 15.52 -24.93 6.41
C ARG A 126 14.03 -25.21 6.33
N ASP A 127 13.27 -24.83 7.34
CA ASP A 127 11.82 -25.01 7.37
C ASP A 127 11.14 -24.27 6.20
N LEU A 128 11.52 -23.00 5.98
CA LEU A 128 11.04 -22.24 4.84
C LEU A 128 11.47 -22.88 3.51
N HIS A 129 12.72 -23.32 3.40
CA HIS A 129 13.21 -24.00 2.19
C HIS A 129 12.40 -25.27 1.89
N ASP A 130 12.06 -26.07 2.91
CA ASP A 130 11.30 -27.30 2.74
C ASP A 130 9.86 -27.05 2.30
N ILE A 131 9.24 -25.96 2.77
CA ILE A 131 7.92 -25.51 2.30
C ILE A 131 8.00 -25.06 0.83
N LEU A 132 8.98 -24.22 0.49
CA LEU A 132 9.16 -23.70 -0.88
C LEU A 132 9.50 -24.78 -1.91
N ARG A 133 10.04 -25.92 -1.47
CA ARG A 133 10.34 -27.06 -2.33
C ARG A 133 9.10 -27.86 -2.76
N LYS A 134 7.98 -27.72 -2.05
CA LYS A 134 6.74 -28.44 -2.38
C LYS A 134 6.20 -27.93 -3.72
N ALA A 135 6.02 -28.84 -4.69
CA ALA A 135 5.45 -28.53 -6.01
C ALA A 135 3.90 -28.54 -5.97
N VAL A 136 3.32 -27.84 -4.99
CA VAL A 136 1.87 -27.79 -4.75
C VAL A 136 1.48 -26.34 -4.51
N ALA A 137 0.25 -25.96 -4.88
CA ALA A 137 -0.33 -24.68 -4.50
C ALA A 137 -0.37 -24.55 -2.98
N LEU A 138 0.37 -23.58 -2.44
CA LEU A 138 0.47 -23.31 -1.02
C LEU A 138 -0.67 -22.37 -0.61
N PRO A 139 -1.42 -22.68 0.47
CA PRO A 139 -2.37 -21.73 1.02
C PRO A 139 -1.59 -20.54 1.59
N ALA A 140 -1.97 -19.34 1.16
CA ALA A 140 -1.37 -18.08 1.60
C ALA A 140 -2.42 -17.26 2.34
N VAL A 141 -2.17 -16.95 3.60
CA VAL A 141 -3.08 -16.17 4.43
C VAL A 141 -2.44 -14.84 4.77
N SER A 142 -2.96 -13.78 4.19
CA SER A 142 -2.58 -12.40 4.48
C SER A 142 -3.77 -11.47 4.24
N ASP A 143 -3.95 -10.47 5.09
CA ASP A 143 -5.01 -9.48 4.92
C ASP A 143 -4.80 -8.66 3.65
N PHE A 144 -3.55 -8.43 3.26
CA PHE A 144 -3.23 -7.73 2.01
C PHE A 144 -3.59 -8.55 0.77
N LEU A 145 -3.23 -9.85 0.74
CA LEU A 145 -3.53 -10.72 -0.41
C LEU A 145 -5.04 -10.95 -0.59
N ARG A 146 -5.80 -10.98 0.51
CA ARG A 146 -7.26 -11.08 0.49
C ARG A 146 -7.94 -9.92 -0.22
N LEU A 147 -7.35 -8.72 -0.23
CA LEU A 147 -7.89 -7.57 -0.96
C LEU A 147 -7.91 -7.79 -2.48
N PHE A 148 -7.10 -8.72 -2.98
CA PHE A 148 -7.00 -9.11 -4.39
C PHE A 148 -7.63 -10.48 -4.66
N ASP A 149 -8.38 -11.04 -3.70
CA ASP A 149 -8.98 -12.38 -3.78
C ASP A 149 -7.95 -13.51 -4.02
N ILE A 150 -6.72 -13.33 -3.54
CA ILE A 150 -5.64 -14.33 -3.65
C ILE A 150 -5.58 -15.18 -2.38
N TYR A 151 -5.84 -16.48 -2.51
CA TYR A 151 -5.86 -17.44 -1.40
C TYR A 151 -4.80 -18.54 -1.52
N LYS A 152 -4.37 -18.84 -2.75
CA LYS A 152 -3.40 -19.89 -3.06
C LYS A 152 -2.29 -19.31 -3.92
N LEU A 153 -1.06 -19.71 -3.61
CA LEU A 153 0.13 -19.28 -4.31
C LEU A 153 0.95 -20.49 -4.76
N VAL A 154 1.41 -20.46 -6.00
CA VAL A 154 2.37 -21.43 -6.54
C VAL A 154 3.73 -20.75 -6.64
N VAL A 155 4.74 -21.33 -6.00
CA VAL A 155 6.11 -20.80 -6.01
C VAL A 155 6.76 -21.06 -7.37
N GLN A 156 7.21 -20.01 -8.05
CA GLN A 156 7.97 -20.13 -9.29
C GLN A 156 9.48 -20.11 -9.02
N ARG A 157 9.92 -19.20 -8.15
CA ARG A 157 11.33 -18.93 -7.88
C ARG A 157 11.49 -18.46 -6.45
N TYR A 158 12.61 -18.81 -5.83
CA TYR A 158 13.02 -18.28 -4.54
C TYR A 158 14.52 -17.98 -4.55
N GLN A 159 14.92 -17.00 -3.73
CA GLN A 159 16.28 -16.49 -3.65
C GLN A 159 16.61 -16.19 -2.18
N PHE A 160 17.81 -16.55 -1.76
CA PHE A 160 18.32 -16.29 -0.41
C PHE A 160 19.64 -15.50 -0.49
N PRO A 161 19.58 -14.18 -0.75
CA PRO A 161 20.78 -13.35 -0.78
C PRO A 161 21.39 -13.24 0.62
N GLN A 162 22.71 -13.37 0.70
CA GLN A 162 23.47 -13.08 1.92
C GLN A 162 24.08 -11.69 1.80
N ASN A 163 23.79 -10.82 2.77
CA ASN A 163 24.35 -9.48 2.82
C ASN A 163 25.49 -9.44 3.83
N GLU A 164 26.59 -8.80 3.45
CA GLU A 164 27.73 -8.61 4.34
C GLU A 164 27.34 -7.76 5.56
N GLY A 165 27.85 -8.11 6.74
CA GLY A 165 27.63 -7.36 7.98
C GLY A 165 26.47 -7.84 8.85
N PHE A 166 25.62 -8.75 8.36
CA PHE A 166 24.54 -9.36 9.14
C PHE A 166 24.81 -10.84 9.38
N THR A 167 24.93 -11.26 10.65
CA THR A 167 25.17 -12.68 11.00
C THR A 167 23.89 -13.38 11.45
N ASN A 168 22.93 -12.63 12.00
CA ASN A 168 21.68 -13.13 12.56
C ASN A 168 20.46 -12.94 11.64
N VAL A 169 20.68 -12.52 10.39
CA VAL A 169 19.62 -12.18 9.44
C VAL A 169 19.83 -12.91 8.12
N GLN A 170 18.78 -13.55 7.62
CA GLN A 170 18.74 -14.11 6.27
C GLN A 170 17.65 -13.41 5.46
N PHE A 171 18.04 -12.73 4.39
CA PHE A 171 17.09 -12.13 3.46
C PHE A 171 16.52 -13.19 2.51
N TYR A 172 15.29 -13.03 2.09
CA TYR A 172 14.69 -13.88 1.07
C TYR A 172 13.82 -13.07 0.12
N GLN A 173 13.75 -13.58 -1.11
CA GLN A 173 12.78 -13.14 -2.10
C GLN A 173 12.12 -14.37 -2.72
N ILE A 174 10.80 -14.38 -2.78
CA ILE A 174 10.00 -15.48 -3.34
C ILE A 174 9.07 -14.88 -4.38
N ASP A 175 9.13 -15.42 -5.59
CA ASP A 175 8.26 -15.04 -6.70
C ASP A 175 7.21 -16.16 -6.88
N CYS A 176 5.94 -15.79 -6.79
CA CYS A 176 4.78 -16.69 -6.83
C CYS A 176 3.78 -16.29 -7.93
N LEU A 177 2.93 -17.24 -8.35
CA LEU A 177 1.70 -16.98 -9.10
C LEU A 177 0.49 -17.26 -8.21
N SER A 178 -0.56 -16.46 -8.39
CA SER A 178 -1.88 -16.83 -7.88
C SER A 178 -2.40 -18.07 -8.58
N ASP A 179 -3.01 -18.96 -7.82
CA ASP A 179 -3.80 -20.06 -8.35
C ASP A 179 -5.25 -19.90 -7.91
N THR A 180 -6.17 -20.08 -8.84
CA THR A 180 -7.60 -20.06 -8.60
C THR A 180 -8.11 -21.46 -8.94
N ASP A 181 -8.83 -22.10 -8.01
CA ASP A 181 -9.50 -23.37 -8.31
C ASP A 181 -10.64 -23.11 -9.31
N GLU A 182 -10.31 -23.04 -10.59
CA GLU A 182 -11.31 -23.12 -11.64
C GLU A 182 -11.50 -24.58 -11.99
N SER A 183 -12.69 -25.11 -11.69
CA SER A 183 -13.08 -26.43 -12.18
C SER A 183 -13.20 -26.36 -13.69
N LEU A 184 -12.22 -26.88 -14.42
CA LEU A 184 -12.32 -27.08 -15.86
C LEU A 184 -13.43 -28.10 -16.14
N VAL A 185 -14.63 -27.61 -16.44
CA VAL A 185 -15.71 -28.44 -16.98
C VAL A 185 -15.39 -28.67 -18.45
N ILE A 186 -14.84 -29.83 -18.75
CA ILE A 186 -14.64 -30.30 -20.12
C ILE A 186 -15.95 -30.96 -20.54
N ASP A 187 -16.82 -30.20 -21.20
CA ASP A 187 -17.96 -30.80 -21.91
C ASP A 187 -17.39 -31.58 -23.12
N ALA A 188 -17.56 -32.90 -23.08
CA ALA A 188 -17.12 -33.85 -24.11
C ALA A 188 -18.17 -34.06 -25.20
#